data_AF-A6BDE0-F1
#
_entry.id   AF-A6BDE0-F1
#
_cell.length_a   1.000
_cell.length_b   1.000
_cell.length_c   1.000
_cell.angle_alpha   90.00
_cell.angle_beta   90.00
_cell.angle_gamma   90.00
#
_symmetry.space_group_name_H-M   'P 1'
#
loop_
_entity.id
_entity.type
_entity.pdbx_description
1 polymer ?
#
loop_
_entity_poly.entity_id
_entity_poly.type
_entity_poly.pdbx_seq_one_letter_code
_entity_poly.pdbx_strand_id
1 'polypeptide(L)' 'MTENLIKDVKKIQQALINKESVGDEFEEKMEAVHKLEEVADYLKDALGRGIEF' A
#
# COMPACT_ATOMS: atom_id res chain seq x y z
N MET A 1 16.89 -2.37 -2.75
CA MET A 1 16.26 -1.06 -3.06
C MET A 1 14.74 -1.17 -3.10
N THR A 2 14.20 -2.20 -3.77
CA THR A 2 12.74 -2.40 -3.91
C THR A 2 12.02 -2.97 -2.68
N GLU A 3 12.70 -3.77 -1.84
CA GLU A 3 12.12 -4.17 -0.54
C GLU A 3 11.85 -2.98 0.41
N ASN A 4 12.69 -1.93 0.33
CA ASN A 4 12.48 -0.72 1.13
C ASN A 4 11.23 0.02 0.66
N LEU A 5 10.97 0.03 -0.65
CA LEU A 5 9.76 0.63 -1.20
C LEU A 5 8.49 -0.08 -0.70
N ILE A 6 8.47 -1.43 -0.71
CA ILE A 6 7.33 -2.20 -0.15
C ILE A 6 7.14 -1.89 1.33
N LYS A 7 8.22 -1.80 2.10
CA LYS A 7 8.17 -1.43 3.53
C LYS A 7 7.60 -0.02 3.72
N ASP A 8 7.98 0.93 2.88
CA ASP A 8 7.50 2.31 2.99
C ASP A 8 6.02 2.45 2.58
N VAL A 9 5.56 1.72 1.56
CA VAL A 9 4.13 1.65 1.20
C VAL A 9 3.31 1.11 2.36
N LYS A 10 3.76 0.03 3.03
CA LYS A 10 3.08 -0.51 4.21
C LYS A 10 3.06 0.45 5.40
N LYS A 11 4.12 1.23 5.61
CA LYS A 11 4.13 2.27 6.65
C LYS A 11 3.08 3.34 6.39
N ILE A 12 2.93 3.77 5.13
CA ILE A 12 1.93 4.77 4.74
C ILE A 12 0.52 4.21 4.95
N GLN A 13 0.25 2.97 4.57
CA GLN A 13 -1.03 2.30 4.85
C GLN A 13 -1.35 2.31 6.35
N GLN A 14 -0.40 1.90 7.18
CA GLN A 14 -0.62 1.85 8.63
C GLN A 14 -0.88 3.26 9.20
N ALA A 15 -0.16 4.27 8.71
CA ALA A 15 -0.38 5.66 9.11
C ALA A 15 -1.80 6.15 8.75
N LEU A 16 -2.30 5.77 7.57
CA LEU A 16 -3.67 6.09 7.15
C LEU A 16 -4.70 5.34 7.99
N ILE A 17 -4.52 4.04 8.23
CA ILE A 17 -5.44 3.25 9.08
C ILE A 17 -5.54 3.84 10.49
N ASN A 18 -4.41 4.26 11.06
CA ASN A 18 -4.34 4.83 12.40
C ASN A 18 -4.94 6.23 12.51
N LYS A 19 -5.13 6.95 11.39
CA LYS A 19 -5.80 8.24 11.39
C LYS A 19 -7.29 8.01 11.64
N GLU A 20 -7.81 8.53 12.76
CA GLU A 20 -9.24 8.52 13.03
C GLU A 20 -9.99 9.28 11.92
N SER A 21 -11.01 8.64 11.36
CA SER A 21 -11.95 9.24 10.42
C SER A 21 -13.29 8.50 10.51
N VAL A 22 -14.37 9.17 10.13
CA VAL A 22 -15.74 8.63 10.20
C VAL A 22 -16.55 9.08 8.99
N GLY A 23 -17.65 8.38 8.69
CA GLY A 23 -18.51 8.70 7.54
C GLY A 23 -17.76 8.67 6.22
N ASP A 24 -18.05 9.61 5.33
CA ASP A 24 -17.49 9.66 3.97
C ASP A 24 -15.94 9.76 3.96
N GLU A 25 -15.33 10.47 4.93
CA GLU A 25 -13.86 10.54 5.04
C GLU A 25 -13.25 9.17 5.38
N PHE A 26 -13.98 8.32 6.11
CA PHE A 26 -13.54 6.96 6.36
C PHE A 26 -13.58 6.11 5.09
N GLU A 27 -14.63 6.23 4.29
CA GLU A 27 -14.76 5.49 3.03
C GLU A 27 -13.64 5.88 2.04
N GLU A 28 -13.42 7.18 1.82
CA GLU A 28 -12.32 7.67 0.96
C GLU A 28 -10.94 7.22 1.46
N LYS A 29 -10.73 7.25 2.78
CA LYS A 29 -9.47 6.78 3.39
C LYS A 29 -9.28 5.29 3.17
N MET A 30 -10.32 4.48 3.34
CA MET A 30 -10.24 3.04 3.11
C MET A 30 -9.99 2.72 1.64
N GLU A 31 -10.56 3.48 0.70
CA GLU A 31 -10.24 3.36 -0.73
C GLU A 31 -8.76 3.65 -1.01
N ALA A 32 -8.20 4.69 -0.39
CA ALA A 32 -6.76 5.00 -0.51
C ALA A 32 -5.88 3.90 0.09
N VAL A 33 -6.28 3.31 1.22
CA VAL A 33 -5.58 2.17 1.85
C VAL A 33 -5.58 0.95 0.92
N HIS A 34 -6.71 0.63 0.29
CA HIS A 34 -6.80 -0.48 -0.66
C HIS A 34 -5.94 -0.27 -1.91
N LYS A 35 -5.91 0.93 -2.49
CA LYS A 35 -5.02 1.23 -3.62
C LYS A 35 -3.54 1.02 -3.28
N LEU A 36 -3.14 1.38 -2.07
CA LEU A 36 -1.77 1.13 -1.59
C LEU A 36 -1.48 -0.37 -1.40
N GLU A 37 -2.50 -1.18 -1.12
CA GLU A 37 -2.38 -2.63 -0.99
C GLU A 37 -2.10 -3.26 -2.36
N GLU A 38 -2.88 -2.86 -3.37
CA GLU A 38 -2.67 -3.29 -4.76
C GLU A 38 -1.26 -2.94 -5.26
N VAL A 39 -0.76 -1.75 -4.93
CA VAL A 39 0.61 -1.33 -5.28
C VAL A 39 1.64 -2.21 -4.56
N ALA A 40 1.45 -2.51 -3.27
CA ALA A 40 2.36 -3.36 -2.52
C ALA A 40 2.39 -4.79 -3.09
N ASP A 41 1.24 -5.33 -3.49
CA ASP A 41 1.11 -6.66 -4.09
C ASP A 41 1.72 -6.69 -5.49
N TYR A 42 1.48 -5.67 -6.31
CA TYR A 42 2.14 -5.55 -7.61
C TYR A 42 3.66 -5.52 -7.48
N LEU A 43 4.19 -4.72 -6.55
CA LEU A 43 5.63 -4.66 -6.29
C LEU A 43 6.17 -6.01 -5.82
N LYS A 44 5.42 -6.72 -4.97
CA LYS A 44 5.81 -8.05 -4.48
C LYS A 44 5.83 -9.08 -5.62
N ASP A 45 4.83 -9.06 -6.50
CA ASP A 45 4.72 -9.96 -7.64
C ASP A 45 5.77 -9.67 -8.70
N ALA A 46 5.99 -8.40 -9.02
CA ALA A 46 7.02 -7.96 -9.96
C ALA A 46 8.44 -8.27 -9.45
N LEU A 47 8.64 -8.39 -8.13
CA LEU A 47 9.93 -8.77 -7.55
C LEU A 47 10.08 -10.27 -7.33
N GLY A 48 8.98 -10.98 -7.07
CA GLY A 48 8.96 -12.43 -6.84
C GLY A 48 9.03 -13.24 -8.14
N ARG A 49 8.48 -12.71 -9.23
CA ARG A 49 8.82 -13.16 -10.58
C ARG A 49 10.08 -12.42 -10.96
N GLY A 50 11.23 -13.09 -10.96
CA GLY A 50 12.48 -12.48 -11.45
C GLY A 50 12.20 -11.75 -12.75
N ILE A 51 12.36 -10.43 -12.74
CA ILE A 51 12.13 -9.61 -13.93
C ILE A 51 13.20 -10.01 -14.93
N GLU A 52 12.86 -10.92 -15.85
CA GLU A 52 13.64 -11.13 -17.07
C GLU A 52 13.43 -9.87 -17.92
N PHE A 53 14.44 -9.01 -17.90
CA PHE A 53 14.64 -7.97 -18.91
C PHE A 53 15.39 -8.56 -20.11
#